data_AF-A0A9P7BN95-F1
#
_entry.id   AF-A0A9P7BN95-F1
#
_cell.length_a   1.000
_cell.length_b   1.000
_cell.length_c   1.000
_cell.angle_alpha   90.00
_cell.angle_beta   90.00
_cell.angle_gamma   90.00
#
_symmetry.space_group_name_H-M   'P 1'
#
loop_
_entity.id
_entity.type
_entity.pdbx_description
1 polymer ?
#
loop_
_entity_poly.entity_id
_entity_poly.type
_entity_poly.pdbx_seq_one_letter_code
_entity_poly.pdbx_strand_id
1 'polypeptide(L)'
;MEVLANSTLTDTTQLSWLETQWEQMYEGRNPLIVTGIFAFLMHELVYFGRFIPFLICDFIPYFQRYKLQQNKSNSNDDYWNCTKKVLYSHFVFEGPLILLFHPMATFIGMRVSAPFPDW
;
A
#
# COMPACT_ATOMS: atom_id res chain seq x y z
N MET A 1 -2.15 27.65 -17.99
CA MET A 1 -2.23 26.54 -18.97
C MET A 1 -0.97 26.57 -19.86
N GLU A 2 0.21 26.39 -19.26
CA GLU A 2 1.50 26.47 -19.99
C GLU A 2 2.49 25.35 -19.59
N VAL A 3 2.06 24.38 -18.79
CA VAL A 3 2.96 23.30 -18.30
C VAL A 3 2.98 22.09 -19.25
N LEU A 4 2.22 22.11 -20.34
CA LEU A 4 2.09 20.96 -21.27
C LEU A 4 2.99 21.03 -22.52
N ALA A 5 3.77 22.10 -22.70
CA ALA A 5 4.53 22.33 -23.93
C ALA A 5 6.00 21.82 -23.91
N ASN A 6 6.49 21.29 -22.80
CA ASN A 6 7.90 20.86 -22.65
C ASN A 6 8.12 19.34 -22.72
N SER A 7 7.16 18.56 -23.23
CA SER A 7 7.27 17.10 -23.32
C SER A 7 8.10 16.59 -24.51
N THR A 8 8.83 17.45 -25.23
CA THR A 8 9.45 17.06 -26.51
C THR A 8 10.94 16.74 -26.52
N LEU A 9 11.72 16.82 -25.43
CA LEU A 9 13.16 16.50 -25.48
C LEU A 9 13.77 15.97 -24.16
N THR A 10 13.40 14.76 -23.74
CA THR A 10 14.25 13.97 -22.83
C THR A 10 14.27 12.51 -23.26
N ASP A 11 15.35 12.18 -23.95
CA ASP A 11 16.01 10.89 -24.11
C ASP A 11 15.16 9.61 -24.19
N THR A 12 15.27 8.92 -25.32
CA THR A 12 14.74 7.59 -25.58
C THR A 12 15.47 6.51 -24.77
N THR A 13 15.45 6.57 -23.44
CA THR A 13 15.59 5.37 -22.62
C THR A 13 14.31 4.56 -22.83
N GLN A 14 14.45 3.43 -23.51
CA GLN A 14 13.36 2.47 -23.69
C GLN A 14 12.93 2.02 -22.29
N LEU A 15 11.88 2.64 -21.75
CA LEU A 15 11.37 2.33 -20.42
C LEU A 15 11.06 0.83 -20.37
N SER A 16 11.40 0.20 -19.25
CA SER A 16 10.97 -1.17 -18.99
C SER A 16 9.45 -1.26 -19.04
N TRP A 17 8.94 -2.48 -19.22
CA TRP A 17 7.49 -2.70 -19.20
C TRP A 17 6.85 -2.16 -17.93
N LEU A 18 7.52 -2.32 -16.77
CA LEU A 18 7.04 -1.85 -15.48
C LEU A 18 7.01 -0.32 -15.38
N GLU A 19 8.09 0.36 -15.80
CA GLU A 19 8.16 1.82 -15.81
C GLU A 19 7.13 2.44 -16.77
N THR A 20 6.88 1.78 -17.90
CA THR A 20 5.84 2.19 -18.84
C THR A 20 4.45 2.09 -18.20
N GLN A 21 4.14 0.98 -17.53
CA GLN A 21 2.87 0.83 -16.82
C GLN A 21 2.73 1.83 -15.66
N TRP A 22 3.84 2.14 -15.00
CA TRP A 22 3.89 3.13 -13.94
C TRP A 22 3.52 4.52 -14.48
N GLU A 23 4.21 5.02 -15.51
CA GLU A 23 3.90 6.32 -16.13
C GLU A 23 2.46 6.41 -16.65
N GLN A 24 1.97 5.34 -17.30
CA GLN A 24 0.57 5.26 -17.76
C GLN A 24 -0.45 5.39 -16.62
N MET A 25 -0.08 5.00 -15.40
CA MET A 25 -0.94 5.15 -14.23
C MET A 25 -1.13 6.63 -13.84
N TYR A 26 -0.11 7.46 -14.05
CA TYR A 26 -0.11 8.88 -13.72
C TYR A 26 -0.62 9.77 -14.85
N GLU A 27 -0.63 9.28 -16.10
CA GLU A 27 -1.03 10.05 -17.28
C GLU A 27 -2.43 10.67 -17.13
N GLY A 28 -2.48 12.02 -17.17
CA GLY A 28 -3.72 12.79 -17.07
C GLY A 28 -4.38 12.80 -15.67
N ARG A 29 -3.70 12.29 -14.63
CA ARG A 29 -4.27 12.15 -13.27
C ARG A 29 -3.48 12.93 -12.23
N ASN A 30 -4.11 13.15 -11.06
CA ASN A 30 -3.44 13.81 -9.94
C ASN A 30 -2.47 12.83 -9.25
N PRO A 31 -1.16 13.10 -9.21
CA PRO A 31 -0.16 12.22 -8.61
C PRO A 31 -0.46 11.89 -7.13
N LEU A 32 -1.01 12.83 -6.38
CA LEU A 32 -1.39 12.62 -4.97
C LEU A 32 -2.41 11.51 -4.83
N ILE A 33 -3.43 11.50 -5.69
CA ILE A 33 -4.49 10.49 -5.64
C ILE A 33 -3.99 9.15 -6.15
N VAL A 34 -3.21 9.14 -7.24
CA VAL A 34 -2.65 7.91 -7.81
C VAL A 34 -1.71 7.23 -6.83
N THR A 35 -0.69 7.94 -6.34
CA THR A 35 0.26 7.40 -5.35
C THR A 35 -0.46 7.02 -4.06
N GLY A 36 -1.40 7.85 -3.59
CA GLY A 36 -2.16 7.59 -2.37
C GLY A 36 -2.97 6.29 -2.44
N ILE A 37 -3.77 6.10 -3.49
CA ILE A 37 -4.57 4.88 -3.68
C ILE A 37 -3.66 3.66 -3.85
N PHE A 38 -2.63 3.77 -4.68
CA PHE A 38 -1.71 2.67 -4.92
C PHE A 38 -1.00 2.23 -3.63
N ALA A 39 -0.44 3.18 -2.88
CA ALA A 39 0.24 2.91 -1.62
C ALA A 39 -0.72 2.34 -0.57
N PHE A 40 -1.94 2.88 -0.49
CA PHE A 40 -2.95 2.40 0.46
C PHE A 40 -3.35 0.95 0.16
N LEU A 41 -3.67 0.62 -1.09
CA LEU A 41 -4.03 -0.75 -1.49
C LEU A 41 -2.87 -1.73 -1.29
N MET A 42 -1.65 -1.32 -1.65
CA MET A 42 -0.46 -2.14 -1.43
C MET A 42 -0.25 -2.41 0.07
N HIS A 43 -0.38 -1.38 0.92
CA HIS A 43 -0.26 -1.49 2.37
C HIS A 43 -1.30 -2.43 2.95
N GLU A 44 -2.58 -2.26 2.61
CA GLU A 44 -3.66 -3.14 3.08
C GLU A 44 -3.43 -4.59 2.66
N LEU A 45 -3.08 -4.82 1.39
CA LEU A 45 -2.84 -6.17 0.86
C LEU A 45 -1.69 -6.87 1.60
N VAL A 46 -0.56 -6.19 1.81
CA VAL A 46 0.58 -6.78 2.52
C VAL A 46 0.27 -6.94 4.01
N TYR A 47 -0.34 -5.95 4.64
CA TYR A 47 -0.65 -5.96 6.07
C TYR A 47 -1.65 -7.08 6.43
N PHE A 48 -2.81 -7.12 5.76
CA PHE A 48 -3.82 -8.16 5.98
C PHE A 48 -3.37 -9.51 5.44
N GLY A 49 -2.70 -9.54 4.28
CA GLY A 49 -2.15 -10.76 3.69
C GLY A 49 -1.16 -11.46 4.61
N ARG A 50 -0.29 -10.72 5.31
CA ARG A 50 0.65 -11.27 6.29
C ARG A 50 -0.02 -11.92 7.49
N PHE A 51 -1.25 -11.53 7.84
CA PHE A 51 -2.00 -12.14 8.94
C PHE A 51 -2.61 -13.50 8.58
N ILE A 52 -2.92 -13.74 7.30
CA ILE A 52 -3.62 -14.96 6.83
C ILE A 52 -2.92 -16.26 7.28
N PRO A 53 -1.59 -16.43 7.16
CA PRO A 53 -0.93 -17.64 7.63
C PRO A 53 -1.13 -17.90 9.13
N PHE A 54 -1.13 -16.84 9.96
CA PHE A 54 -1.34 -16.95 11.39
C PHE A 54 -2.79 -17.29 11.73
N LEU A 55 -3.75 -16.74 10.98
CA LEU A 55 -5.14 -17.11 11.09
C LEU A 55 -5.36 -18.60 10.77
N ILE A 56 -4.72 -19.12 9.72
CA ILE A 56 -4.79 -20.54 9.35
C ILE A 56 -4.21 -21.42 10.47
N CYS A 57 -3.07 -21.04 11.05
CA CYS A 57 -2.49 -21.74 12.19
C CYS A 57 -3.45 -21.81 13.39
N ASP A 58 -4.34 -20.82 13.56
CA ASP A 58 -5.32 -20.81 14.64
C ASP A 58 -6.42 -21.88 14.49
N PHE A 59 -6.70 -22.32 13.26
CA PHE A 59 -7.68 -23.38 13.01
C PHE A 59 -7.09 -24.79 13.06
N ILE A 60 -5.76 -24.92 13.11
CA ILE A 60 -5.07 -26.21 13.19
C ILE A 60 -4.78 -26.55 14.66
N PRO A 61 -5.36 -27.64 15.21
CA PRO A 61 -5.22 -27.99 16.63
C PRO A 61 -3.77 -28.16 17.09
N TYR A 62 -2.90 -28.65 16.20
CA TYR A 62 -1.47 -28.84 16.49
C TYR A 62 -0.75 -27.55 16.88
N PHE A 63 -1.11 -26.41 16.28
CA PHE A 63 -0.43 -25.14 16.54
C PHE A 63 -0.96 -24.41 17.77
N GLN A 64 -2.11 -24.83 18.34
CA GLN A 64 -2.71 -24.21 19.53
C GLN A 64 -1.77 -24.25 20.75
N ARG A 65 -0.94 -25.28 20.86
CA ARG A 65 0.04 -25.45 21.95
C ARG A 65 1.13 -24.36 21.98
N TYR A 66 1.31 -23.64 20.88
CA TYR A 66 2.29 -22.55 20.78
C TYR A 66 1.69 -21.16 21.06
N LYS A 67 0.39 -21.08 21.37
CA LYS A 67 -0.25 -19.82 21.76
C LYS A 67 0.33 -19.29 23.07
N LEU A 68 0.53 -17.98 23.15
CA LEU A 68 0.97 -17.34 24.39
C LEU A 68 -0.08 -17.47 25.51
N GLN A 69 -1.37 -17.44 25.16
CA GLN A 69 -2.49 -17.55 26.11
C GLN A 69 -3.26 -18.86 25.88
N GLN A 70 -2.88 -19.91 26.62
CA GLN A 70 -3.48 -21.24 26.47
C GLN A 70 -4.95 -21.30 26.91
N ASN A 71 -5.35 -20.48 27.88
CA ASN A 71 -6.71 -20.49 28.45
C ASN A 71 -7.72 -19.65 27.66
N LYS A 72 -7.31 -19.05 26.53
CA LYS A 72 -8.16 -18.15 25.75
C LYS A 72 -8.34 -18.70 24.34
N SER A 73 -9.52 -19.21 24.05
CA SER A 73 -9.98 -19.47 22.70
C SER A 73 -10.71 -18.23 22.16
N ASN A 74 -10.48 -17.92 20.89
CA ASN A 74 -11.19 -16.85 20.21
C ASN A 74 -12.37 -17.46 19.45
N SER A 75 -13.55 -16.85 19.56
CA SER A 75 -14.70 -17.19 18.73
C SER A 75 -14.58 -16.54 17.34
N ASN A 76 -15.35 -17.03 16.37
CA ASN A 76 -15.50 -16.38 15.05
C ASN A 76 -16.00 -14.93 15.19
N ASP A 77 -16.83 -14.64 16.19
CA ASP A 77 -17.30 -13.29 16.46
C ASP A 77 -16.18 -12.37 16.95
N ASP A 78 -15.23 -12.90 17.73
CA ASP A 78 -14.07 -12.14 18.21
C ASP A 78 -13.18 -11.73 17.04
N TYR A 79 -12.95 -12.67 16.10
CA TYR A 79 -12.20 -12.39 14.87
C TYR A 79 -12.87 -11.28 14.08
N TRP A 80 -14.17 -11.36 13.86
CA TRP A 80 -14.88 -10.35 13.06
C TRP A 80 -14.93 -8.98 13.74
N ASN A 81 -15.13 -8.96 15.05
CA ASN A 81 -15.11 -7.71 15.82
C ASN A 81 -13.71 -7.08 15.84
N CYS A 82 -12.64 -7.89 15.91
CA CYS A 82 -11.27 -7.42 15.80
C CYS A 82 -11.01 -6.84 14.40
N THR A 83 -11.33 -7.60 13.34
CA THR A 83 -11.11 -7.18 11.95
C THR A 83 -11.78 -5.84 11.66
N LYS A 84 -13.04 -5.64 12.08
CA LYS A 84 -13.73 -4.35 11.89
C LYS A 84 -13.01 -3.19 12.58
N LYS A 85 -12.53 -3.39 13.80
CA LYS A 85 -11.82 -2.34 14.56
C LYS A 85 -10.50 -1.97 13.91
N VAL A 86 -9.74 -2.98 13.45
CA VAL A 86 -8.48 -2.76 12.72
C VAL A 86 -8.75 -2.02 11.41
N LEU A 87 -9.74 -2.48 10.64
CA LEU A 87 -10.12 -1.86 9.37
C LEU A 87 -10.56 -0.41 9.55
N TYR A 88 -11.38 -0.14 10.56
CA TYR A 88 -11.77 1.23 10.92
C TYR A 88 -10.55 2.10 11.23
N SER A 89 -9.61 1.59 12.04
CA SER A 89 -8.38 2.33 12.36
C SER A 89 -7.51 2.59 11.13
N HIS A 90 -7.41 1.62 10.22
CA HIS A 90 -6.65 1.77 8.97
C HIS A 90 -7.25 2.84 8.07
N PHE A 91 -8.56 2.82 7.84
CA PHE A 91 -9.20 3.83 6.98
C PHE A 91 -9.19 5.23 7.61
N VAL A 92 -9.41 5.35 8.92
CA VAL A 92 -9.59 6.65 9.58
C VAL A 92 -8.27 7.32 9.94
N PHE A 93 -7.27 6.55 10.37
CA PHE A 93 -5.99 7.11 10.84
C PHE A 93 -4.86 6.86 9.83
N GLU A 94 -4.71 5.63 9.35
CA GLU A 94 -3.60 5.29 8.45
C GLU A 94 -3.82 5.81 7.03
N GLY A 95 -5.05 5.78 6.51
CA GLY A 95 -5.41 6.28 5.18
C GLY A 95 -5.02 7.74 4.95
N PRO A 96 -5.42 8.68 5.83
CA PRO A 96 -5.00 10.08 5.73
C PRO A 96 -3.48 10.27 5.83
N LEU A 97 -2.81 9.46 6.67
CA LEU A 97 -1.36 9.52 6.82
C LEU A 97 -0.64 9.06 5.54
N ILE A 98 -1.14 8.00 4.90
CA ILE A 98 -0.62 7.51 3.61
C ILE A 98 -0.86 8.53 2.49
N LEU A 99 -2.01 9.20 2.46
CA LEU A 99 -2.25 10.29 1.50
C LEU A 99 -1.33 11.49 1.73
N LEU A 100 -1.05 11.82 2.99
CA LEU A 100 -0.14 12.92 3.36
C LEU A 100 1.34 12.58 3.14
N PHE A 101 1.68 11.30 3.02
CA PHE A 101 3.04 10.89 2.69
C PHE A 101 3.52 11.44 1.34
N HIS A 102 2.68 11.44 0.30
CA HIS A 102 3.06 11.94 -1.03
C HIS A 102 3.50 13.41 -1.02
N PRO A 103 2.71 14.40 -0.52
CA PRO A 103 3.15 15.79 -0.48
C PRO A 103 4.38 15.99 0.41
N MET A 104 4.51 15.25 1.52
CA MET A 104 5.72 15.29 2.36
C MET A 104 6.95 14.77 1.63
N ALA A 105 6.82 13.67 0.88
CA ALA A 105 7.88 13.10 0.06
C ALA A 105 8.30 14.05 -1.07
N THR A 106 7.36 14.69 -1.75
CA THR A 106 7.67 15.69 -2.77
C THR A 106 8.32 16.93 -2.18
N PHE A 107 7.93 17.35 -0.96
CA PHE A 107 8.56 18.47 -0.25
C PHE A 107 10.04 18.23 0.04
N ILE A 108 10.44 17.00 0.37
CA ILE A 108 11.85 16.62 0.57
C ILE A 108 12.59 16.29 -0.73
N GLY A 109 11.96 16.48 -1.90
CA GLY A 109 12.58 16.32 -3.22
C GLY A 109 12.44 14.93 -3.85
N MET A 110 11.58 14.04 -3.33
CA MET A 110 11.30 12.74 -3.93
C MET A 110 10.52 12.92 -5.25
N ARG A 111 10.96 12.22 -6.29
CA ARG A 111 10.29 12.17 -7.60
C ARG A 111 9.61 10.82 -7.76
N VAL A 112 8.39 10.84 -8.29
CA VAL A 112 7.61 9.63 -8.60
C VAL A 112 7.60 9.31 -10.09
N SER A 113 8.26 10.11 -10.93
CA SER A 113 8.38 9.83 -12.37
C SER A 113 9.50 8.82 -12.65
N ALA A 114 9.30 7.96 -13.64
CA ALA A 114 10.32 7.13 -14.26
C ALA A 114 11.41 8.01 -14.94
N PRO A 115 12.61 7.46 -15.23
CA PRO A 115 13.07 6.09 -14.96
C PRO A 115 13.26 5.83 -13.46
N PHE A 116 13.12 4.56 -13.07
CA PHE A 116 13.41 4.13 -11.70
C PHE A 116 14.92 4.15 -11.43
N PRO A 117 15.35 4.22 -10.15
CA PRO A 117 16.76 4.14 -9.82
C PRO A 117 17.34 2.75 -10.13
N ASP A 118 18.52 2.69 -10.74
CA ASP A 118 19.19 1.44 -11.15
C ASP A 118 19.92 0.69 -10.00
N TRP A 119 19.79 1.18 -8.76
CA TRP A 119 20.65 0.83 -7.61
C TRP A 119 19.89 0.30 -6.38
#